data_AF-A0A4Y2ARF8-F1
#
_entry.id   AF-A0A4Y2ARF8-F1
#
_cell.length_a   1.000
_cell.length_b   1.000
_cell.length_c   1.000
_cell.angle_alpha   90.00
_cell.angle_beta   90.00
_cell.angle_gamma   90.00
#
_symmetry.space_group_name_H-M   'P 1'
#
loop_
_entity.id
_entity.type
_entity.pdbx_description
1 polymer ?
#
loop_
_entity_poly.entity_id
_entity_poly.type
_entity_poly.pdbx_seq_one_letter_code
_entity_poly.pdbx_strand_id
1 'polypeptide(L)'
;MAYRSLEKRILLAVTEVAKKTMEDAAQEMKTLKNSQENVTHCGVSVDGTWQRRGYSSLNGCVSVLSIDTGKILDVEIMSQYCRTCKKLQGVQKHMKPSKQNCSNHKGSSANMESVGAYRIFERSQSSHQLLYTDYYGDGDSKAYEAVKNIYNDTTINKLERIGHIQKRVATRLRKLKNKTPSVRGKGKLTDKFIDKLQNYYEIAVRSNVGNLEDMQRTVVSAFYHCCSSSRQLMHGQCPEGKESWCRYGKK
;
A
#
# COMPACT_ATOMS: atom_id res chain seq x y z
N MET A 1 -18.96 11.22 -33.91
CA MET A 1 -17.88 12.18 -33.55
C MET A 1 -18.16 12.96 -32.27
N ALA A 2 -19.43 13.25 -31.92
CA ALA A 2 -19.80 13.97 -30.69
C ALA A 2 -19.26 13.37 -29.37
N TYR A 3 -19.36 12.05 -29.20
CA TYR A 3 -18.91 11.37 -27.96
C TYR A 3 -17.43 11.60 -27.62
N ARG A 4 -16.52 11.47 -28.61
CA ARG A 4 -15.08 11.70 -28.40
C ARG A 4 -14.74 13.15 -28.07
N SER A 5 -15.51 14.10 -28.60
CA SER A 5 -15.33 15.51 -28.27
C SER A 5 -15.69 15.77 -26.81
N LEU A 6 -16.79 15.17 -26.33
CA LEU A 6 -17.19 15.22 -24.91
C LEU A 6 -16.15 14.54 -24.01
N GLU A 7 -15.66 13.34 -24.36
CA GLU A 7 -14.60 12.65 -23.60
C GLU A 7 -13.36 13.54 -23.43
N LYS A 8 -12.92 14.24 -24.50
CA LYS A 8 -11.78 15.16 -24.42
C LYS A 8 -12.04 16.35 -23.50
N ARG A 9 -13.23 16.94 -23.57
CA ARG A 9 -13.61 18.08 -22.70
C ARG A 9 -13.66 17.66 -21.23
N ILE A 10 -14.23 16.49 -20.95
CA ILE A 10 -14.27 15.93 -19.59
C ILE A 10 -12.85 15.63 -19.10
N LEU A 11 -12.01 15.00 -19.92
CA LEU A 11 -10.63 14.69 -19.56
C LEU A 11 -9.85 15.95 -19.16
N LEU A 12 -9.97 17.03 -19.93
CA LEU A 12 -9.32 18.31 -19.62
C LEU A 12 -9.80 18.85 -18.27
N ALA A 13 -11.11 18.92 -18.05
CA ALA A 13 -11.68 19.44 -16.81
C ALA A 13 -11.29 18.59 -15.58
N VAL A 14 -11.37 17.26 -15.69
CA VAL A 14 -10.99 16.34 -14.60
C VAL A 14 -9.49 16.41 -14.31
N THR A 15 -8.65 16.52 -15.34
CA THR A 15 -7.19 16.66 -15.17
C THR A 15 -6.85 17.95 -14.42
N GLU A 16 -7.51 19.05 -14.77
CA GLU A 16 -7.30 20.35 -14.11
C GLU A 16 -7.69 20.29 -12.63
N VAL A 17 -8.89 19.76 -12.33
CA VAL A 17 -9.35 19.59 -10.95
C VAL A 17 -8.41 18.67 -10.17
N ALA A 18 -7.97 17.56 -10.76
CA ALA A 18 -7.05 16.62 -10.11
C ALA A 18 -5.72 17.30 -9.75
N LYS A 19 -5.11 18.01 -10.70
CA LYS A 19 -3.85 18.75 -10.48
C LYS A 19 -4.00 19.75 -9.35
N LYS A 20 -5.02 20.60 -9.41
CA LYS A 20 -5.28 21.61 -8.37
C LYS A 20 -5.48 20.97 -6.99
N THR A 21 -6.27 19.89 -6.92
CA THR A 21 -6.51 19.18 -5.65
C THR A 21 -5.21 18.59 -5.06
N MET A 22 -4.33 18.07 -5.91
CA MET A 22 -3.03 17.50 -5.49
C MET A 22 -2.04 18.61 -5.08
N GLU A 23 -2.06 19.75 -5.78
CA GLU A 23 -1.29 20.95 -5.40
C GLU A 23 -1.74 21.49 -4.04
N ASP A 24 -3.06 21.60 -3.80
CA ASP A 24 -3.62 22.02 -2.53
C ASP A 24 -3.23 21.05 -1.40
N ALA A 25 -3.29 19.73 -1.66
CA ALA A 25 -2.87 18.70 -0.70
C ALA A 25 -1.37 18.78 -0.38
N ALA A 26 -0.53 19.06 -1.37
CA ALA A 26 0.91 19.27 -1.16
C ALA A 26 1.19 20.54 -0.36
N GLN A 27 0.44 21.62 -0.61
CA GLN A 27 0.60 22.86 0.15
C GLN A 27 0.17 22.70 1.62
N GLU A 28 -0.92 21.97 1.88
CA GLU A 28 -1.33 21.62 3.24
C GLU A 28 -0.26 20.81 3.97
N MET A 29 0.40 19.86 3.28
CA MET A 29 1.51 19.11 3.83
C MET A 29 2.69 20.00 4.24
N LYS A 30 3.05 20.97 3.39
CA LYS A 30 4.10 21.95 3.69
C LYS A 30 3.76 22.79 4.92
N THR A 31 2.52 23.26 5.00
CA THR A 31 2.02 24.02 6.16
C THR A 31 2.05 23.17 7.44
N LEU A 32 1.60 21.91 7.37
CA LEU A 32 1.55 21.01 8.52
C LEU A 32 2.95 20.71 9.10
N LYS A 33 3.95 20.54 8.25
CA LYS A 33 5.33 20.29 8.70
C LYS A 33 6.06 21.55 9.16
N ASN A 34 5.47 22.74 8.98
CA ASN A 34 6.05 24.03 9.35
C ASN A 34 7.51 24.19 8.87
N SER A 35 7.81 23.69 7.67
CA SER A 35 9.18 23.63 7.19
C SER A 35 9.69 25.04 6.86
N GLN A 36 10.76 25.46 7.53
CA GLN A 36 11.55 26.64 7.14
C GLN A 36 12.49 26.32 5.95
N GLU A 37 12.55 25.07 5.53
CA GLU A 37 13.37 24.62 4.40
C GLU A 37 12.62 24.76 3.07
N ASN A 38 13.39 24.94 1.98
CA ASN A 38 12.85 25.01 0.62
C ASN A 38 12.15 23.71 0.16
N VAL A 39 12.36 22.61 0.86
CA VAL A 39 11.80 21.29 0.54
C VAL A 39 11.22 20.68 1.81
N THR A 40 10.05 20.06 1.70
CA THR A 40 9.40 19.40 2.83
C THR A 40 9.50 17.89 2.71
N HIS A 41 9.97 17.25 3.78
CA HIS A 41 10.02 15.80 3.89
C HIS A 41 8.67 15.24 4.34
N CYS A 42 8.18 14.20 3.67
CA CYS A 42 6.97 13.51 4.11
C CYS A 42 6.98 12.01 3.86
N GLY A 43 6.21 11.29 4.67
CA GLY A 43 5.95 9.88 4.48
C GLY A 43 4.74 9.66 3.58
N VAL A 44 4.82 8.67 2.70
CA VAL A 44 3.79 8.39 1.72
C VAL A 44 3.43 6.91 1.62
N SER A 45 2.15 6.63 1.38
CA SER A 45 1.68 5.31 0.94
C SER A 45 1.63 5.28 -0.58
N VAL A 46 2.15 4.21 -1.17
CA VAL A 46 2.12 4.00 -2.64
C VAL A 46 1.29 2.76 -2.94
N ASP A 47 0.38 2.88 -3.89
CA ASP A 47 -0.46 1.76 -4.32
C ASP A 47 -0.83 1.86 -5.80
N GLY A 48 -1.06 0.70 -6.42
CA GLY A 48 -1.41 0.55 -7.82
C GLY A 48 -2.79 -0.09 -7.99
N THR A 49 -3.53 0.34 -9.01
CA THR A 49 -4.77 -0.29 -9.43
C THR A 49 -4.77 -0.55 -10.93
N TRP A 50 -5.43 -1.64 -11.33
CA TRP A 50 -5.48 -2.11 -12.72
C TRP A 50 -6.92 -2.26 -13.18
N GLN A 51 -7.18 -1.92 -14.45
CA GLN A 51 -8.50 -2.06 -15.05
C GLN A 51 -9.02 -3.51 -15.01
N ARG A 52 -8.12 -4.50 -15.07
CA ARG A 52 -8.47 -5.92 -15.03
C ARG A 52 -7.66 -6.64 -13.97
N ARG A 53 -8.26 -7.64 -13.33
CA ARG A 53 -7.53 -8.56 -12.44
C ARG A 53 -6.56 -9.43 -13.24
N GLY A 54 -5.45 -9.81 -12.62
CA GLY A 54 -4.42 -10.64 -13.22
C GLY A 54 -3.36 -9.86 -14.02
N TYR A 55 -2.45 -10.59 -14.65
CA TYR A 55 -1.26 -10.04 -15.33
C TYR A 55 -1.51 -9.53 -16.76
N SER A 56 -2.77 -9.29 -17.13
CA SER A 56 -3.18 -8.95 -18.50
C SER A 56 -3.83 -7.57 -18.63
N SER A 57 -3.73 -6.72 -17.59
CA SER A 57 -4.31 -5.39 -17.67
C SER A 57 -3.47 -4.48 -18.55
N LEU A 58 -4.13 -3.77 -19.48
CA LEU A 58 -3.47 -2.84 -20.40
C LEU A 58 -3.42 -1.41 -19.86
N ASN A 59 -4.16 -1.14 -18.78
CA ASN A 59 -4.23 0.15 -18.13
C ASN A 59 -3.99 -0.03 -16.62
N GLY A 60 -3.26 0.90 -16.05
CA GLY A 60 -2.99 0.98 -14.62
C GLY A 60 -2.95 2.43 -14.15
N CYS A 61 -3.21 2.64 -12.87
CA CYS A 61 -3.04 3.91 -12.19
C CYS A 61 -2.24 3.65 -10.92
N VAL A 62 -1.18 4.42 -10.70
CA VAL A 62 -0.42 4.41 -9.46
C VAL A 62 -0.70 5.72 -8.75
N SER A 63 -0.89 5.68 -7.44
CA SER A 63 -1.17 6.86 -6.62
C SER A 63 -0.26 6.89 -5.42
N VAL A 64 0.10 8.11 -5.02
CA VAL A 64 0.84 8.40 -3.79
C VAL A 64 -0.04 9.21 -2.87
N LEU A 65 -0.20 8.74 -1.64
CA LEU A 65 -1.00 9.36 -0.59
C LEU A 65 -0.07 9.82 0.54
N SER A 66 -0.28 11.02 1.06
CA SER A 66 0.37 11.44 2.30
C SER A 66 -0.12 10.60 3.48
N ILE A 67 0.81 10.18 4.34
CA ILE A 67 0.47 9.52 5.60
C ILE A 67 -0.08 10.50 6.63
N ASP A 68 0.47 11.72 6.68
CA ASP A 68 0.09 12.70 7.69
C ASP A 68 -1.32 13.28 7.43
N THR A 69 -1.66 13.58 6.17
CA THR A 69 -2.96 14.19 5.82
C THR A 69 -3.97 13.21 5.26
N GLY A 70 -3.54 12.01 4.83
CA GLY A 70 -4.42 11.04 4.17
C GLY A 70 -4.93 11.50 2.80
N LYS A 71 -4.29 12.49 2.17
CA LYS A 71 -4.67 13.07 0.87
C LYS A 71 -3.75 12.59 -0.26
N ILE A 72 -4.30 12.52 -1.47
CA ILE A 72 -3.53 12.15 -2.68
C ILE A 72 -2.60 13.30 -3.03
N LEU A 73 -1.32 13.00 -3.17
CA LEU A 73 -0.28 13.95 -3.56
C LEU A 73 0.05 13.88 -5.04
N ASP A 74 -0.04 12.70 -5.66
CA ASP A 74 0.22 12.54 -7.09
C ASP A 74 -0.38 11.22 -7.62
N VAL A 75 -0.62 11.15 -8.93
CA VAL A 75 -1.07 9.96 -9.66
C VAL A 75 -0.34 9.81 -11.00
N GLU A 76 -0.03 8.57 -11.37
CA GLU A 76 0.51 8.21 -12.69
C GLU A 76 -0.45 7.22 -13.38
N ILE A 77 -1.12 7.71 -14.42
CA ILE A 77 -2.00 6.89 -15.26
C ILE A 77 -1.18 6.32 -16.42
N MET A 78 -1.13 5.01 -16.54
CA MET A 78 -0.38 4.30 -17.57
C MET A 78 -1.28 3.47 -18.49
N SER A 79 -0.94 3.48 -19.77
CA SER A 79 -1.60 2.67 -20.80
C SER A 79 -0.60 2.04 -21.76
N GLN A 80 -0.84 0.76 -22.04
CA GLN A 80 -0.19 -0.01 -23.11
C GLN A 80 -1.05 -0.11 -24.37
N TYR A 81 -2.26 0.45 -24.32
CA TYR A 81 -3.27 0.22 -25.32
C TYR A 81 -3.83 1.51 -25.89
N CYS A 82 -3.78 1.60 -27.22
CA CYS A 82 -4.55 2.59 -27.94
C CYS A 82 -5.45 1.93 -28.97
N ARG A 83 -6.76 2.21 -28.85
CA ARG A 83 -7.78 1.74 -29.79
C ARG A 83 -7.53 2.21 -31.22
N THR A 84 -7.07 3.45 -31.39
CA THR A 84 -6.73 4.00 -32.72
C THR A 84 -5.53 3.27 -33.31
N CYS A 85 -4.44 3.12 -32.52
CA CYS A 85 -3.24 2.41 -32.93
C CYS A 85 -3.56 0.94 -33.29
N LYS A 86 -4.46 0.26 -32.56
CA LYS A 86 -4.93 -1.10 -32.88
C LYS A 86 -5.76 -1.17 -34.16
N LYS A 87 -6.68 -0.23 -34.40
CA LYS A 87 -7.46 -0.19 -35.65
C LYS A 87 -6.60 0.05 -36.90
N LEU A 88 -5.46 0.74 -36.72
CA LEU A 88 -4.51 1.01 -37.79
C LEU A 88 -3.45 -0.11 -37.94
N GLN A 89 -3.51 -1.19 -37.16
CA GLN A 89 -2.69 -2.38 -37.41
C GLN A 89 -3.15 -3.00 -38.74
N GLY A 90 -2.23 -3.12 -39.71
CA GLY A 90 -2.51 -3.58 -41.07
C GLY A 90 -2.67 -2.50 -42.14
N VAL A 91 -2.81 -1.22 -41.77
CA VAL A 91 -2.85 -0.11 -42.73
C VAL A 91 -1.43 0.28 -43.17
N GLN A 92 -1.24 0.67 -44.43
CA GLN A 92 0.06 1.05 -44.99
C GLN A 92 0.70 2.22 -44.21
N LYS A 93 2.03 2.19 -44.01
CA LYS A 93 2.76 3.12 -43.12
C LYS A 93 2.56 4.61 -43.48
N HIS A 94 2.39 4.94 -44.76
CA HIS A 94 2.18 6.31 -45.24
C HIS A 94 0.78 6.88 -44.95
N MET A 95 -0.20 6.04 -44.61
CA MET A 95 -1.54 6.45 -44.19
C MET A 95 -1.69 6.52 -42.66
N LYS A 96 -0.63 6.21 -41.90
CA LYS A 96 -0.68 6.28 -40.43
C LYS A 96 -0.41 7.72 -40.00
N PRO A 97 -1.31 8.37 -39.24
CA PRO A 97 -0.95 9.59 -38.54
C PRO A 97 0.30 9.30 -37.68
N SER A 98 1.15 10.33 -37.51
CA SER A 98 2.30 10.31 -36.60
C SER A 98 1.92 9.57 -35.31
N LYS A 99 2.81 8.71 -34.78
CA LYS A 99 2.67 8.06 -33.46
C LYS A 99 2.51 9.16 -32.41
N GLN A 100 1.31 9.71 -32.26
CA GLN A 100 0.90 10.41 -31.06
C GLN A 100 1.14 9.43 -29.92
N ASN A 101 1.69 9.90 -28.80
CA ASN A 101 2.01 9.15 -27.58
C ASN A 101 0.78 8.41 -27.02
N CYS A 102 0.35 7.37 -27.73
CA CYS A 102 -0.91 6.67 -27.54
C CYS A 102 -0.81 5.58 -26.46
N SER A 103 0.42 5.29 -26.05
CA SER A 103 0.80 4.44 -24.93
C SER A 103 2.02 5.09 -24.27
N ASN A 104 1.96 5.24 -22.96
CA ASN A 104 3.02 5.84 -22.15
C ASN A 104 3.73 4.81 -21.26
N HIS A 105 3.46 3.51 -21.44
CA HIS A 105 4.12 2.43 -20.73
C HIS A 105 4.50 1.28 -21.67
N LYS A 106 5.68 0.70 -21.46
CA LYS A 106 6.16 -0.50 -22.16
C LYS A 106 6.56 -1.54 -21.11
N GLY A 107 6.27 -2.82 -21.36
CA GLY A 107 6.63 -3.92 -20.45
C GLY A 107 5.41 -4.73 -19.99
N SER A 108 5.46 -5.31 -18.80
CA SER A 108 4.32 -6.05 -18.22
C SER A 108 3.39 -5.13 -17.43
N SER A 109 2.15 -5.58 -17.19
CA SER A 109 1.22 -4.89 -16.31
C SER A 109 1.72 -4.85 -14.86
N ALA A 110 2.38 -5.93 -14.41
CA ALA A 110 2.98 -6.02 -13.08
C ALA A 110 4.08 -4.98 -12.84
N ASN A 111 4.76 -4.52 -13.89
CA ASN A 111 5.81 -3.51 -13.79
C ASN A 111 5.24 -2.07 -13.75
N MET A 112 3.94 -1.88 -13.98
CA MET A 112 3.34 -0.53 -13.96
C MET A 112 3.49 0.12 -12.59
N GLU A 113 3.33 -0.62 -11.49
CA GLU A 113 3.47 -0.05 -10.14
C GLU A 113 4.85 0.55 -9.93
N SER A 114 5.91 -0.18 -10.29
CA SER A 114 7.30 0.29 -10.15
C SER A 114 7.61 1.48 -11.05
N VAL A 115 7.16 1.46 -12.31
CA VAL A 115 7.35 2.59 -13.23
C VAL A 115 6.56 3.82 -12.77
N GLY A 116 5.34 3.63 -12.27
CA GLY A 116 4.50 4.72 -11.79
C GLY A 116 5.06 5.35 -10.52
N ALA A 117 5.49 4.54 -9.55
CA ALA A 117 6.16 5.01 -8.35
C ALA A 117 7.41 5.82 -8.72
N TYR A 118 8.26 5.27 -9.60
CA TYR A 118 9.45 6.00 -10.07
C TYR A 118 9.11 7.38 -10.65
N ARG A 119 8.14 7.45 -11.59
CA ARG A 119 7.76 8.71 -12.23
C ARG A 119 7.18 9.74 -11.28
N ILE A 120 6.45 9.31 -10.26
CA ILE A 120 5.89 10.18 -9.24
C ILE A 120 7.01 10.71 -8.33
N PHE A 121 7.91 9.84 -7.88
CA PHE A 121 9.00 10.24 -6.98
C PHE A 121 10.01 11.14 -7.70
N GLU A 122 10.31 10.87 -8.98
CA GLU A 122 11.22 11.66 -9.81
C GLU A 122 10.76 13.12 -9.93
N ARG A 123 9.44 13.36 -10.06
CA ARG A 123 8.89 14.71 -10.24
C ARG A 123 8.44 15.39 -8.94
N SER A 124 8.42 14.69 -7.81
CA SER A 124 7.81 15.17 -6.57
C SER A 124 8.40 16.51 -6.10
N GLN A 125 9.73 16.65 -6.18
CA GLN A 125 10.43 17.86 -5.77
C GLN A 125 10.11 19.03 -6.69
N SER A 126 10.17 18.82 -8.02
CA SER A 126 9.88 19.87 -9.00
C SER A 126 8.41 20.29 -9.02
N SER A 127 7.49 19.33 -8.84
CA SER A 127 6.05 19.57 -8.94
C SER A 127 5.47 20.15 -7.65
N HIS A 128 5.96 19.70 -6.50
CA HIS A 128 5.32 19.97 -5.21
C HIS A 128 6.27 20.43 -4.10
N GLN A 129 7.59 20.50 -4.35
CA GLN A 129 8.62 20.77 -3.35
C GLN A 129 8.58 19.76 -2.18
N LEU A 130 8.22 18.51 -2.49
CA LEU A 130 8.14 17.41 -1.53
C LEU A 130 9.21 16.36 -1.83
N LEU A 131 9.90 15.90 -0.78
CA LEU A 131 10.75 14.71 -0.80
C LEU A 131 10.08 13.60 0.01
N TYR A 132 9.87 12.46 -0.64
CA TYR A 132 9.25 11.30 0.00
C TYR A 132 10.32 10.48 0.73
N THR A 133 10.39 10.63 2.05
CA THR A 133 11.46 10.03 2.87
C THR A 133 11.07 8.70 3.47
N ASP A 134 9.77 8.48 3.72
CA ASP A 134 9.24 7.21 4.20
C ASP A 134 8.25 6.62 3.18
N TYR A 135 8.48 5.37 2.79
CA TYR A 135 7.64 4.61 1.87
C TYR A 135 6.82 3.57 2.65
N TYR A 136 5.51 3.76 2.70
CA TYR A 136 4.57 2.80 3.28
C TYR A 136 3.97 1.94 2.18
N GLY A 137 4.31 0.66 2.19
CA GLY A 137 3.79 -0.25 1.19
C GLY A 137 3.84 -1.70 1.61
N ASP A 138 3.77 -2.56 0.61
CA ASP A 138 3.73 -3.99 0.79
C ASP A 138 5.14 -4.55 0.96
N GLY A 139 5.26 -5.64 1.74
CA GLY A 139 6.56 -6.14 2.22
C GLY A 139 7.53 -6.57 1.13
N ASP A 140 7.04 -7.07 -0.01
CA ASP A 140 7.83 -7.33 -1.22
C ASP A 140 7.32 -6.40 -2.32
N SER A 141 8.01 -5.29 -2.54
CA SER A 141 7.58 -4.27 -3.49
C SER A 141 8.77 -3.89 -4.36
N LYS A 142 8.74 -4.36 -5.61
CA LYS A 142 9.66 -3.90 -6.66
C LYS A 142 9.56 -2.38 -6.88
N ALA A 143 8.42 -1.78 -6.52
CA ALA A 143 8.24 -0.34 -6.59
C ALA A 143 9.12 0.39 -5.56
N TYR A 144 9.24 -0.12 -4.32
CA TYR A 144 10.20 0.43 -3.36
C TYR A 144 11.63 0.37 -3.88
N GLU A 145 12.07 -0.78 -4.40
CA GLU A 145 13.43 -0.92 -4.93
C GLU A 145 13.73 0.07 -6.08
N ALA A 146 12.70 0.42 -6.88
CA ALA A 146 12.84 1.40 -7.94
C ALA A 146 13.01 2.85 -7.44
N VAL A 147 12.54 3.18 -6.24
CA VAL A 147 12.58 4.54 -5.68
C VAL A 147 13.56 4.71 -4.53
N LYS A 148 14.08 3.62 -3.96
CA LYS A 148 14.88 3.61 -2.72
C LYS A 148 15.99 4.66 -2.68
N ASN A 149 16.69 4.87 -3.79
CA ASN A 149 17.81 5.81 -3.93
C ASN A 149 17.56 6.84 -5.05
N ILE A 150 16.29 7.19 -5.30
CA ILE A 150 15.94 8.13 -6.38
C ILE A 150 16.40 9.56 -6.07
N TYR A 151 16.57 9.88 -4.78
CA TYR A 151 17.12 11.15 -4.32
C TYR A 151 18.59 10.95 -3.98
N ASN A 152 19.47 11.77 -4.58
CA ASN A 152 20.93 11.57 -4.53
C ASN A 152 21.48 11.36 -3.10
N ASP A 153 21.03 12.17 -2.14
CA ASP A 153 21.56 12.19 -0.78
C ASP A 153 20.63 11.54 0.26
N THR A 154 19.52 10.93 -0.19
CA THR A 154 18.47 10.43 0.70
C THR A 154 18.04 9.03 0.30
N THR A 155 18.35 8.05 1.16
CA THR A 155 17.76 6.70 1.07
C THR A 155 16.38 6.70 1.71
N ILE A 156 15.38 6.25 0.96
CA ILE A 156 13.99 6.19 1.42
C ILE A 156 13.81 5.04 2.40
N ASN A 157 13.21 5.31 3.56
CA ASN A 157 12.92 4.30 4.57
C ASN A 157 11.72 3.46 4.14
N LYS A 158 11.84 2.13 4.16
CA LYS A 158 10.70 1.25 3.93
C LYS A 158 9.96 0.97 5.23
N LEU A 159 8.67 1.26 5.23
CA LEU A 159 7.75 0.96 6.33
C LEU A 159 6.61 0.07 5.84
N GLU A 160 6.11 -0.76 6.74
CA GLU A 160 5.02 -1.69 6.46
C GLU A 160 3.74 -1.28 7.17
N ARG A 161 2.62 -1.38 6.45
CA ARG A 161 1.29 -1.18 7.03
C ARG A 161 0.97 -2.31 8.02
N ILE A 162 0.39 -1.97 9.18
CA ILE A 162 -0.01 -2.94 10.21
C ILE A 162 -0.89 -4.06 9.62
N GLY A 163 -1.80 -3.73 8.71
CA GLY A 163 -2.66 -4.71 8.04
C GLY A 163 -1.86 -5.75 7.21
N HIS A 164 -0.69 -5.39 6.67
CA HIS A 164 0.17 -6.36 5.98
C HIS A 164 0.92 -7.25 6.96
N ILE A 165 1.42 -6.69 8.05
CA ILE A 165 2.06 -7.48 9.13
C ILE A 165 1.04 -8.49 9.69
N GLN A 166 -0.19 -8.06 9.93
CA GLN A 166 -1.30 -8.92 10.34
C GLN A 166 -1.55 -10.08 9.35
N LYS A 167 -1.76 -9.78 8.06
CA LYS A 167 -1.97 -10.81 7.02
C LYS A 167 -0.79 -11.78 6.89
N ARG A 168 0.43 -11.30 7.12
CA ARG A 168 1.66 -12.10 7.09
C ARG A 168 1.67 -13.17 8.17
N VAL A 169 1.25 -12.84 9.40
CA VAL A 169 1.14 -13.81 10.50
C VAL A 169 0.24 -14.97 10.08
N ALA A 170 -0.97 -14.67 9.59
CA ALA A 170 -1.89 -15.69 9.15
C ALA A 170 -1.36 -16.52 7.97
N THR A 171 -0.71 -15.87 7.01
CA THR A 171 -0.08 -16.56 5.87
C THR A 171 1.01 -17.53 6.33
N ARG A 172 1.86 -17.13 7.29
CA ARG A 172 2.90 -18.00 7.86
C ARG A 172 2.29 -19.17 8.63
N LEU A 173 1.25 -18.94 9.41
CA LEU A 173 0.55 -20.01 10.14
C LEU A 173 -0.15 -21.00 9.20
N ARG A 174 -0.79 -20.53 8.12
CA ARG A 174 -1.38 -21.42 7.10
C ARG A 174 -0.31 -22.23 6.37
N LYS A 175 0.85 -21.63 6.06
CA LYS A 175 2.00 -22.37 5.51
C LYS A 175 2.50 -23.44 6.48
N LEU A 176 2.63 -23.13 7.77
CA LEU A 176 3.02 -24.11 8.80
C LEU A 176 2.01 -25.26 8.88
N LYS A 177 0.72 -24.94 8.97
CA LYS A 177 -0.40 -25.90 9.00
C LYS A 177 -0.36 -26.86 7.80
N ASN A 178 -0.08 -26.35 6.60
CA ASN A 178 -0.04 -27.14 5.38
C ASN A 178 1.22 -28.01 5.29
N LYS A 179 2.38 -27.51 5.76
CA LYS A 179 3.63 -28.27 5.79
C LYS A 179 3.70 -29.31 6.90
N THR A 180 2.92 -29.14 7.96
CA THR A 180 3.02 -29.94 9.18
C THR A 180 1.66 -30.58 9.50
N PRO A 181 1.34 -31.75 8.92
CA PRO A 181 0.04 -32.41 9.13
C PRO A 181 -0.29 -32.67 10.61
N SER A 182 0.72 -32.87 11.46
CA SER A 182 0.54 -33.14 12.90
C SER A 182 -0.09 -31.99 13.69
N VAL A 183 0.01 -30.74 13.20
CA VAL A 183 -0.63 -29.57 13.83
C VAL A 183 -2.03 -29.28 13.25
N ARG A 184 -2.49 -30.05 12.26
CA ARG A 184 -3.82 -29.90 11.66
C ARG A 184 -4.88 -30.65 12.47
N GLY A 185 -6.12 -30.16 12.45
CA GLY A 185 -7.29 -30.87 12.95
C GLY A 185 -8.05 -30.13 14.05
N LYS A 186 -9.18 -30.70 14.46
CA LYS A 186 -10.03 -30.17 15.54
C LYS A 186 -9.22 -30.11 16.84
N GLY A 187 -9.26 -28.98 17.52
CA GLY A 187 -8.46 -28.75 18.75
C GLY A 187 -7.00 -28.39 18.51
N LYS A 188 -6.57 -28.19 17.25
CA LYS A 188 -5.23 -27.74 16.88
C LYS A 188 -5.29 -26.48 15.99
N LEU A 189 -4.37 -26.33 15.04
CA LEU A 189 -4.28 -25.19 14.14
C LEU A 189 -5.34 -25.26 13.02
N THR A 190 -6.51 -24.69 13.29
CA THR A 190 -7.63 -24.54 12.34
C THR A 190 -7.59 -23.17 11.66
N ASP A 191 -8.29 -23.00 10.52
CA ASP A 191 -8.35 -21.67 9.87
C ASP A 191 -9.02 -20.63 10.77
N LYS A 192 -10.12 -20.99 11.45
CA LYS A 192 -10.77 -20.14 12.44
C LYS A 192 -9.84 -19.73 13.59
N PHE A 193 -8.96 -20.63 14.03
CA PHE A 193 -7.96 -20.32 15.06
C PHE A 193 -6.88 -19.36 14.53
N ILE A 194 -6.43 -19.56 13.29
CA ILE A 194 -5.50 -18.65 12.62
C ILE A 194 -6.10 -17.26 12.46
N ASP A 195 -7.37 -17.16 12.05
CA ASP A 195 -8.07 -15.88 11.92
C ASP A 195 -8.21 -15.18 13.28
N LYS A 196 -8.48 -15.95 14.35
CA LYS A 196 -8.47 -15.42 15.72
C LYS A 196 -7.11 -14.84 16.08
N LEU A 197 -6.02 -15.59 15.90
CA LEU A 197 -4.66 -15.11 16.18
C LEU A 197 -4.28 -13.90 15.34
N GLN A 198 -4.68 -13.87 14.07
CA GLN A 198 -4.48 -12.73 13.17
C GLN A 198 -5.11 -11.46 13.76
N ASN A 199 -6.36 -11.53 14.23
CA ASN A 199 -7.06 -10.37 14.79
C ASN A 199 -6.44 -9.90 16.10
N TYR A 200 -6.11 -10.83 17.01
CA TYR A 200 -5.45 -10.46 18.27
C TYR A 200 -4.06 -9.84 18.06
N TYR A 201 -3.31 -10.33 17.07
CA TYR A 201 -2.02 -9.75 16.72
C TYR A 201 -2.18 -8.29 16.28
N GLU A 202 -3.16 -7.98 15.44
CA GLU A 202 -3.45 -6.60 15.03
C GLU A 202 -3.81 -5.71 16.24
N ILE A 203 -4.70 -6.20 17.11
CA ILE A 203 -5.11 -5.47 18.33
C ILE A 203 -3.89 -5.19 19.20
N ALA A 204 -3.04 -6.19 19.44
CA ALA A 204 -1.84 -6.05 20.24
C ALA A 204 -0.87 -4.99 19.70
N VAL A 205 -0.70 -4.92 18.37
CA VAL A 205 0.13 -3.89 17.74
C VAL A 205 -0.50 -2.50 17.86
N ARG A 206 -1.80 -2.37 17.56
CA ARG A 206 -2.51 -1.08 17.59
C ARG A 206 -2.67 -0.49 18.99
N SER A 207 -2.86 -1.34 20.00
CA SER A 207 -3.05 -0.91 21.39
C SER A 207 -1.74 -0.50 22.08
N ASN A 208 -0.58 -0.76 21.46
CA ASN A 208 0.74 -0.52 22.07
C ASN A 208 1.66 0.29 21.13
N VAL A 209 1.10 1.22 20.37
CA VAL A 209 1.89 2.11 19.49
C VAL A 209 2.89 2.91 20.32
N GLY A 210 4.16 2.89 19.91
CA GLY A 210 5.24 3.59 20.61
C GLY A 210 5.85 2.83 21.79
N ASN A 211 5.32 1.66 22.16
CA ASN A 211 5.85 0.83 23.25
C ASN A 211 6.09 -0.62 22.78
N LEU A 212 7.34 -0.91 22.41
CA LEU A 212 7.73 -2.21 21.88
C LEU A 212 7.60 -3.33 22.91
N GLU A 213 7.95 -3.06 24.18
CA GLU A 213 7.92 -4.07 25.24
C GLU A 213 6.50 -4.52 25.53
N ASP A 214 5.56 -3.58 25.67
CA ASP A 214 4.15 -3.90 25.91
C ASP A 214 3.48 -4.52 24.69
N MET A 215 3.90 -4.12 23.49
CA MET A 215 3.48 -4.78 22.25
C MET A 215 3.86 -6.26 22.26
N GLN A 216 5.14 -6.57 22.53
CA GLN A 216 5.63 -7.94 22.60
C GLN A 216 4.89 -8.74 23.68
N ARG A 217 4.75 -8.15 24.88
CA ARG A 217 4.01 -8.76 25.99
C ARG A 217 2.57 -9.07 25.61
N THR A 218 1.87 -8.12 24.98
CA THR A 218 0.47 -8.28 24.57
C THR A 218 0.30 -9.33 23.47
N VAL A 219 1.23 -9.39 22.50
CA VAL A 219 1.22 -10.44 21.47
C VAL A 219 1.36 -11.84 22.09
N VAL A 220 2.33 -12.01 23.01
CA VAL A 220 2.54 -13.28 23.72
C VAL A 220 1.32 -13.62 24.57
N SER A 221 0.82 -12.66 25.34
CA SER A 221 -0.38 -12.78 26.15
C SER A 221 -1.59 -13.28 25.36
N ALA A 222 -1.85 -12.65 24.21
CA ALA A 222 -2.97 -13.02 23.36
C ALA A 222 -2.82 -14.43 22.76
N PHE A 223 -1.60 -14.84 22.42
CA PHE A 223 -1.31 -16.21 21.98
C PHE A 223 -1.65 -17.24 23.07
N TYR A 224 -1.14 -17.06 24.29
CA TYR A 224 -1.42 -17.96 25.41
C TYR A 224 -2.91 -17.99 25.76
N HIS A 225 -3.57 -16.83 25.79
CA HIS A 225 -5.02 -16.75 25.98
C HIS A 225 -5.78 -17.54 24.92
N CYS A 226 -5.35 -17.46 23.65
CA CYS A 226 -5.97 -18.22 22.57
C CYS A 226 -5.77 -19.73 22.72
N CYS A 227 -4.62 -20.17 23.25
CA CYS A 227 -4.31 -21.59 23.49
C CYS A 227 -5.00 -22.16 24.75
N SER A 228 -5.50 -21.30 25.65
CA SER A 228 -6.18 -21.71 26.87
C SER A 228 -7.43 -22.54 26.59
N SER A 229 -7.67 -23.55 27.44
CA SER A 229 -8.85 -24.42 27.38
C SER A 229 -9.33 -24.79 28.78
N SER A 230 -10.50 -25.40 28.90
CA SER A 230 -11.01 -25.90 30.19
C SER A 230 -10.10 -26.95 30.84
N ARG A 231 -9.23 -27.62 30.07
CA ARG A 231 -8.28 -28.62 30.58
C ARG A 231 -6.90 -28.04 30.89
N GLN A 232 -6.57 -26.89 30.32
CA GLN A 232 -5.27 -26.24 30.49
C GLN A 232 -5.46 -24.73 30.44
N LEU A 233 -5.54 -24.11 31.61
CA LEU A 233 -5.69 -22.67 31.75
C LEU A 233 -4.35 -21.99 31.49
N MET A 234 -4.28 -21.17 30.45
CA MET A 234 -3.06 -20.47 30.03
C MET A 234 -3.22 -18.95 30.18
N HIS A 235 -3.85 -18.51 31.27
CA HIS A 235 -4.15 -17.09 31.52
C HIS A 235 -3.07 -16.34 32.31
N GLY A 236 -1.97 -17.00 32.70
CA GLY A 236 -0.91 -16.38 33.50
C GLY A 236 -0.13 -15.27 32.80
N GLN A 237 -0.23 -15.18 31.46
CA GLN A 237 0.37 -14.10 30.68
C GLN A 237 -0.63 -12.97 30.37
N CYS A 238 -1.89 -13.11 30.77
CA CYS A 238 -2.91 -12.07 30.59
C CYS A 238 -2.61 -10.85 31.47
N PRO A 239 -2.94 -9.63 31.04
CA PRO A 239 -2.82 -8.46 31.91
C PRO A 239 -3.66 -8.65 33.17
N GLU A 240 -3.20 -8.12 34.30
CA GLU A 240 -3.93 -8.15 35.57
C GLU A 240 -4.64 -6.82 35.83
N GLY A 241 -5.67 -6.86 36.68
CA GLY A 241 -6.43 -5.69 37.13
C GLY A 241 -7.75 -5.47 36.40
N LYS A 242 -8.48 -4.43 36.82
CA LYS A 242 -9.85 -4.14 36.35
C LYS A 242 -9.94 -3.90 34.84
N GLU A 243 -8.90 -3.31 34.27
CA GLU A 243 -8.77 -3.02 32.83
C GLU A 243 -8.30 -4.22 32.00
N SER A 244 -8.07 -5.39 32.63
CA SER A 244 -7.69 -6.60 31.90
C SER A 244 -8.76 -7.00 30.90
N TRP A 245 -8.39 -7.21 29.64
CA TRP A 245 -9.29 -7.79 28.65
C TRP A 245 -9.55 -9.29 28.90
N CYS A 246 -8.80 -9.94 29.79
CA CYS A 246 -8.99 -11.33 30.17
C CYS A 246 -9.81 -11.44 31.46
N ARG A 247 -10.93 -12.19 31.43
CA ARG A 247 -11.75 -12.44 32.62
C ARG A 247 -10.96 -12.98 33.82
N TYR A 248 -9.97 -13.84 33.59
CA TYR A 248 -9.14 -14.42 34.65
C TYR A 248 -8.08 -13.46 35.22
N GLY A 249 -7.78 -12.37 34.48
CA GLY A 249 -6.87 -11.31 34.92
C GLY A 249 -7.59 -10.18 35.68
N LYS A 250 -8.91 -10.09 35.55
CA LYS A 250 -9.77 -9.23 36.38
C LYS A 250 -9.90 -9.83 37.78
N LYS A 251 -8.86 -9.65 38.59
CA LYS A 251 -8.90 -9.87 40.04
C LYS A 251 -9.32 -8.60 40.75
#